data_AF-A0A522M385-F1
#
_entry.id   AF-A0A522M385-F1
#
_cell.length_a   1.000
_cell.length_b   1.000
_cell.length_c   1.000
_cell.angle_alpha   90.00
_cell.angle_beta   90.00
_cell.angle_gamma   90.00
#
_symmetry.space_group_name_H-M   'P 1'
#
loop_
_entity.id
_entity.type
_entity.pdbx_description
1 polymer ?
#
loop_
_entity_poly.entity_id
_entity_poly.type
_entity_poly.pdbx_seq_one_letter_code
_entity_poly.pdbx_strand_id
1 'polypeptide(L)'
;MRYRIRSISALLAVVFAGVLAGNAIGAEAPKTDKKKGEVTKLELRLSKDGKAIVDQNGNEVARFVEGTRVQITTKGKKAGSQKMQGCWRCYYECVIWDGNRCVQKIRTCDWDFDCK
;
A
#
# COMPACT_ATOMS: atom_id res chain seq x y z
N MET A 1 -12.38 56.69 -43.83
CA MET A 1 -11.54 56.93 -42.62
C MET A 1 -10.19 56.26 -42.84
N ARG A 2 -9.12 57.05 -42.96
CA ARG A 2 -7.73 56.58 -43.12
C ARG A 2 -7.00 56.89 -41.81
N TYR A 3 -6.34 55.92 -41.19
CA TYR A 3 -5.19 56.19 -40.31
C TYR A 3 -4.10 55.13 -40.54
N ARG A 4 -2.86 55.63 -40.54
CA ARG A 4 -1.60 55.02 -40.98
C ARG A 4 -0.80 54.44 -39.80
N ILE A 5 -0.15 53.30 -40.06
CA ILE A 5 1.28 52.94 -39.85
C ILE A 5 1.92 53.18 -38.47
N ARG A 6 2.56 52.13 -37.92
CA ARG A 6 3.98 52.04 -37.44
C ARG A 6 4.21 50.63 -36.85
N SER A 7 4.80 49.67 -37.57
CA SER A 7 6.23 49.31 -37.65
C SER A 7 7.04 49.41 -36.35
N ILE A 8 7.65 48.29 -35.94
CA ILE A 8 8.99 48.03 -35.34
C ILE A 8 8.95 46.57 -34.83
N SER A 9 9.47 45.56 -35.53
CA SER A 9 10.88 45.14 -35.69
C SER A 9 11.55 44.60 -34.41
N ALA A 10 11.81 43.28 -34.39
CA ALA A 10 13.00 42.57 -33.84
C ALA A 10 12.58 41.11 -33.54
N LEU A 11 12.82 40.11 -34.40
CA LEU A 11 14.11 39.42 -34.59
C LEU A 11 14.87 39.20 -33.27
N LEU A 12 14.64 38.04 -32.65
CA LEU A 12 15.61 37.41 -31.77
C LEU A 12 15.69 35.93 -32.13
N ALA A 13 16.57 35.66 -33.08
CA ALA A 13 17.11 34.33 -33.33
C ALA A 13 18.09 34.02 -32.20
N VAL A 14 17.81 32.98 -31.40
CA VAL A 14 18.81 32.35 -30.54
C VAL A 14 19.14 31.01 -31.16
N VAL A 15 20.27 31.00 -31.86
CA VAL A 15 20.96 29.82 -32.36
C VAL A 15 21.51 29.06 -31.16
N PHE A 16 20.90 27.92 -30.80
CA PHE A 16 21.53 26.93 -29.92
C PHE A 16 22.24 25.90 -30.78
N ALA A 17 23.50 26.20 -31.12
CA ALA A 17 24.46 25.24 -31.64
C ALA A 17 25.44 24.87 -30.52
N GLY A 18 25.61 23.57 -30.29
CA GLY A 18 26.65 23.00 -29.43
C GLY A 18 26.12 22.51 -28.08
N VAL A 19 25.93 21.20 -27.95
CA VAL A 19 26.80 20.30 -27.16
C VAL A 19 26.35 18.87 -27.47
N LEU A 20 26.95 18.25 -28.48
CA LEU A 20 27.03 16.79 -28.59
C LEU A 20 28.33 16.38 -27.91
N ALA A 21 28.29 16.23 -26.59
CA ALA A 21 29.37 15.64 -25.83
C ALA A 21 28.79 14.75 -24.73
N GLY A 22 29.00 13.45 -24.92
CA GLY A 22 29.12 12.42 -23.90
C GLY A 22 28.21 12.54 -22.69
N ASN A 23 27.13 11.76 -22.69
CA ASN A 23 26.79 10.95 -21.53
C ASN A 23 26.29 9.61 -22.04
N ALA A 24 27.20 8.63 -22.07
CA ALA A 24 26.80 7.24 -21.98
C ALA A 24 26.18 7.07 -20.59
N ILE A 25 24.88 7.36 -20.49
CA ILE A 25 24.10 6.98 -19.32
C ILE A 25 23.98 5.46 -19.45
N GLY A 26 24.93 4.75 -18.86
CA GLY A 26 24.70 3.39 -18.44
C GLY A 26 23.46 3.44 -17.56
N ALA A 27 22.31 3.11 -18.13
CA ALA A 27 21.12 2.81 -17.39
C ALA A 27 21.43 1.51 -16.63
N GLU A 28 22.15 1.64 -15.52
CA GLU A 28 22.16 0.62 -14.49
C GLU A 28 20.70 0.46 -14.09
N ALA A 29 20.10 -0.63 -14.58
CA ALA A 29 18.79 -1.05 -14.16
C ALA A 29 18.77 -0.96 -12.63
N PRO A 30 17.87 -0.18 -12.02
CA PRO A 30 17.79 -0.14 -10.58
C PRO A 30 17.52 -1.58 -10.17
N LYS A 31 18.51 -2.19 -9.48
CA LYS A 31 18.36 -3.49 -8.85
C LYS A 31 17.10 -3.35 -8.02
N THR A 32 16.02 -3.97 -8.48
CA THR A 32 14.78 -4.12 -7.73
C THR A 32 15.15 -4.94 -6.53
N ASP A 33 15.59 -4.25 -5.47
CA ASP A 33 15.55 -4.74 -4.12
C ASP A 33 14.08 -5.08 -3.89
N LYS A 34 13.75 -6.35 -4.11
CA LYS A 34 12.58 -7.00 -3.53
C LYS A 34 12.84 -7.01 -2.02
N LYS A 35 12.78 -5.83 -1.38
CA LYS A 35 12.52 -5.75 0.04
C LYS A 35 11.15 -6.38 0.21
N LYS A 36 11.15 -7.70 0.48
CA LYS A 36 10.01 -8.41 1.02
C LYS A 36 9.43 -7.50 2.07
N GLY A 37 8.27 -6.92 1.77
CA GLY A 37 7.61 -5.96 2.65
C GLY A 37 7.54 -6.58 4.03
N GLU A 38 7.92 -5.82 5.05
CA GLU A 38 7.84 -6.24 6.44
C GLU A 38 6.44 -6.80 6.71
N VAL A 39 6.35 -8.12 6.89
CA VAL A 39 5.07 -8.81 7.08
C VAL A 39 4.69 -8.65 8.54
N THR A 40 3.69 -7.82 8.84
CA THR A 40 3.15 -7.74 10.19
C THR A 40 2.27 -8.97 10.44
N LYS A 41 2.69 -9.84 11.37
CA LYS A 41 1.92 -11.00 11.85
C LYS A 41 1.03 -10.54 13.01
N LEU A 42 -0.29 -10.73 12.90
CA LEU A 42 -1.24 -10.48 13.99
C LEU A 42 -1.88 -11.80 14.42
N GLU A 43 -2.10 -11.95 15.73
CA GLU A 43 -2.88 -13.05 16.28
C GLU A 43 -4.33 -12.61 16.44
N LEU A 44 -5.26 -13.34 15.83
CA LEU A 44 -6.68 -13.00 15.88
C LEU A 44 -7.39 -13.74 17.00
N ARG A 45 -8.36 -13.07 17.62
CA ARG A 45 -9.19 -13.61 18.69
C ARG A 45 -10.63 -13.14 18.52
N LEU A 46 -11.59 -13.88 19.04
CA LEU A 46 -12.98 -13.39 19.13
C LEU A 46 -13.12 -12.39 20.28
N SER A 47 -13.84 -11.29 20.06
CA SER A 47 -14.18 -10.31 21.11
C SER A 47 -14.99 -10.99 22.21
N LYS A 48 -14.93 -10.47 23.45
CA LYS A 48 -15.61 -11.11 24.60
C LYS A 48 -17.13 -11.24 24.44
N ASP A 49 -17.74 -10.31 23.71
CA ASP A 49 -19.16 -10.29 23.40
C ASP A 49 -19.53 -11.08 22.12
N GLY A 50 -18.53 -11.64 21.43
CA GLY A 50 -18.70 -12.44 20.22
C GLY A 50 -19.11 -11.65 18.99
N LYS A 51 -19.05 -10.31 19.01
CA LYS A 51 -19.50 -9.43 17.92
C LYS A 51 -18.39 -9.01 16.94
N ALA A 52 -17.13 -9.30 17.27
CA ALA A 52 -16.00 -8.90 16.45
C ALA A 52 -14.85 -9.90 16.51
N ILE A 53 -13.96 -9.79 15.53
CA ILE A 53 -12.61 -10.33 15.53
C ILE A 53 -11.67 -9.20 15.96
N VAL A 54 -10.82 -9.47 16.94
CA VAL A 54 -9.85 -8.53 17.50
C VAL A 54 -8.43 -9.06 17.37
N ASP A 55 -7.44 -8.16 17.34
CA ASP A 55 -6.02 -8.52 17.39
C ASP A 55 -5.57 -8.88 18.82
N GLN A 56 -4.27 -9.18 18.98
CA GLN A 56 -3.68 -9.50 20.28
C GLN A 56 -3.73 -8.35 21.31
N ASN A 57 -3.89 -7.11 20.85
CA ASN A 57 -3.99 -5.91 21.68
C ASN A 57 -5.45 -5.54 22.00
N GLY A 58 -6.42 -6.24 21.39
CA GLY A 58 -7.84 -5.97 21.55
C GLY A 58 -8.42 -4.97 20.55
N ASN A 59 -7.66 -4.56 19.53
CA ASN A 59 -8.17 -3.69 18.47
C ASN A 59 -9.08 -4.48 17.54
N GLU A 60 -10.19 -3.88 17.12
CA GLU A 60 -11.13 -4.50 16.18
C GLU A 60 -10.51 -4.60 14.78
N VAL A 61 -10.52 -5.82 14.24
CA VAL A 61 -10.05 -6.14 12.88
C VAL A 61 -11.25 -6.31 11.94
N ALA A 62 -12.32 -6.92 12.43
CA ALA A 62 -13.57 -7.08 11.69
C ALA A 62 -14.75 -7.16 12.65
N ARG A 63 -15.91 -6.65 12.23
CA ARG A 63 -17.17 -6.73 12.95
C ARG A 63 -18.14 -7.66 12.23
N PHE A 64 -18.85 -8.50 12.96
CA PHE A 64 -19.94 -9.27 12.38
C PHE A 64 -21.12 -8.36 12.08
N VAL A 65 -21.92 -8.74 11.08
CA VAL A 65 -23.16 -8.03 10.74
C VAL A 65 -24.05 -7.91 11.97
N GLU A 66 -24.77 -6.80 12.08
CA GLU A 66 -25.69 -6.56 13.20
C GLU A 66 -26.65 -7.75 13.42
N GLY A 67 -26.89 -8.08 14.70
CA GLY A 67 -27.66 -9.26 15.09
C GLY A 67 -26.87 -10.59 15.04
N THR A 68 -25.70 -10.63 14.41
CA THR A 68 -24.82 -11.80 14.40
C THR A 68 -23.83 -11.75 15.55
N ARG A 69 -23.70 -12.87 16.28
CA ARG A 69 -22.68 -13.06 17.31
C ARG A 69 -22.20 -14.51 17.32
N VAL A 70 -20.91 -14.70 17.53
CA VAL A 70 -20.32 -16.02 17.72
C VAL A 70 -20.46 -16.42 19.19
N GLN A 71 -21.02 -17.61 19.44
CA GLN A 71 -21.04 -18.15 20.79
C GLN A 71 -19.64 -18.62 21.18
N ILE A 72 -19.07 -18.00 22.21
CA ILE A 72 -17.78 -18.41 22.76
C ILE A 72 -18.04 -19.45 23.83
N THR A 73 -17.83 -20.72 23.51
CA THR A 73 -18.02 -21.83 24.46
C THR A 73 -16.88 -21.85 25.47
N THR A 74 -17.15 -21.39 26.69
CA THR A 74 -16.22 -21.34 27.84
C THR A 74 -16.26 -22.62 28.68
N LYS A 75 -16.29 -23.81 28.06
CA LYS A 75 -16.13 -25.05 28.83
C LYS A 75 -14.68 -25.15 29.34
N GLY A 76 -14.45 -24.68 30.57
CA GLY A 76 -13.25 -24.97 31.37
C GLY A 76 -12.06 -24.01 31.24
N LYS A 77 -12.15 -22.92 30.47
CA LYS A 77 -11.11 -21.86 30.45
C LYS A 77 -11.76 -20.50 30.65
N LYS A 78 -11.10 -19.65 31.46
CA LYS A 78 -11.50 -18.26 31.76
C LYS A 78 -12.03 -17.60 30.48
N ALA A 79 -13.14 -16.85 30.59
CA ALA A 79 -13.82 -16.11 29.53
C ALA A 79 -12.96 -15.00 28.89
N GLY A 80 -11.75 -15.35 28.47
CA GLY A 80 -10.84 -14.56 27.67
C GLY A 80 -11.05 -14.96 26.21
N SER A 81 -11.02 -13.95 25.34
CA SER A 81 -11.11 -14.04 23.89
C SER A 81 -10.48 -15.33 23.34
N GLN A 82 -11.30 -16.16 22.69
CA GLN A 82 -10.86 -17.42 22.08
C GLN A 82 -9.89 -17.09 20.94
N LYS A 83 -8.63 -17.52 21.09
CA LYS A 83 -7.62 -17.39 20.04
C LYS A 83 -8.08 -18.19 18.82
N MET A 84 -8.09 -17.54 17.67
CA MET A 84 -8.42 -18.16 16.39
C MET A 84 -7.18 -18.88 15.85
N GLN A 85 -7.38 -19.94 15.08
CA GLN A 85 -6.28 -20.69 14.48
C GLN A 85 -5.61 -19.85 13.37
N GLY A 86 -4.32 -20.09 13.14
CA GLY A 86 -3.53 -19.35 12.15
C GLY A 86 -3.13 -17.95 12.60
N CYS A 87 -2.71 -17.14 11.63
CA CYS A 87 -2.39 -15.72 11.83
C CYS A 87 -2.79 -14.88 10.63
N TRP A 88 -3.00 -13.61 10.91
CA TRP A 88 -3.29 -12.60 9.92
C TRP A 88 -1.99 -11.95 9.48
N ARG A 89 -1.66 -12.06 8.19
CA ARG A 89 -0.45 -11.53 7.60
C ARG A 89 -0.80 -10.40 6.67
N CYS A 90 -0.27 -9.22 6.96
CA CYS A 90 -0.40 -8.07 6.08
C CYS A 90 0.91 -7.79 5.35
N TYR A 91 0.81 -7.49 4.07
CA TYR A 91 1.93 -7.06 3.23
C TYR A 91 1.48 -5.94 2.30
N TYR A 92 2.45 -5.16 1.83
CA TYR A 92 2.20 -4.15 0.82
C TYR A 92 2.40 -4.74 -0.57
N GLU A 93 1.34 -4.68 -1.37
CA GLU A 93 1.37 -5.05 -2.77
C GLU A 93 1.30 -3.78 -3.62
N CYS A 94 2.03 -3.78 -4.74
CA CYS A 94 1.95 -2.69 -5.70
C CYS A 94 0.80 -2.93 -6.68
N VAL A 95 -0.17 -2.02 -6.72
CA VAL A 95 -1.32 -2.11 -7.63
C VAL A 95 -1.19 -1.21 -8.86
N ILE A 96 -0.39 -0.14 -8.76
CA ILE A 96 -0.13 0.75 -9.90
C ILE A 96 1.38 0.93 -10.09
N TRP A 97 1.82 0.62 -11.31
CA TRP A 97 3.19 0.74 -11.76
C TRP A 97 3.32 1.88 -12.79
N ASP A 98 4.40 2.65 -12.70
CA ASP A 98 4.85 3.60 -13.72
C ASP A 98 6.26 3.20 -14.15
N GLY A 99 6.34 2.57 -15.33
CA GLY A 99 7.53 1.83 -15.76
C GLY A 99 7.94 0.79 -14.70
N ASN A 100 9.13 0.97 -14.12
CA ASN A 100 9.68 0.08 -13.08
C ASN A 100 9.48 0.61 -11.65
N ARG A 101 8.75 1.71 -11.47
CA ARG A 101 8.49 2.30 -10.15
C ARG A 101 7.08 1.98 -9.70
N CYS A 102 6.96 1.48 -8.48
CA CYS A 102 5.66 1.35 -7.84
C CYS A 102 5.15 2.73 -7.42
N VAL A 103 4.01 3.17 -7.95
CA VAL A 103 3.40 4.47 -7.65
C VAL A 103 2.36 4.36 -6.55
N GLN A 104 1.60 3.25 -6.53
CA GLN A 104 0.58 3.02 -5.52
C GLN A 104 0.72 1.64 -4.92
N LYS A 105 0.85 1.61 -3.59
CA LYS A 105 0.80 0.40 -2.77
C LYS A 105 -0.52 0.33 -2.04
N ILE A 106 -1.08 -0.86 -1.95
CA ILE A 106 -2.17 -1.17 -1.02
C ILE A 106 -1.64 -2.12 0.04
N ARG A 107 -2.28 -2.08 1.22
CA ARG A 107 -2.04 -3.07 2.25
C ARG A 107 -3.03 -4.21 2.04
N THR A 108 -2.53 -5.35 1.62
CA THR A 108 -3.29 -6.60 1.50
C THR A 108 -3.06 -7.41 2.76
N CYS A 109 -4.10 -8.04 3.29
CA CYS A 109 -3.98 -8.92 4.44
C CYS A 109 -4.71 -10.23 4.22
N ASP A 110 -4.02 -11.32 4.50
CA ASP A 110 -4.53 -12.68 4.34
C ASP A 110 -4.51 -13.43 5.67
N TRP A 111 -5.49 -14.31 5.85
CA TRP A 111 -5.49 -15.25 6.95
C TRP A 111 -4.82 -16.56 6.53
N ASP A 112 -3.67 -16.84 7.13
CA ASP A 112 -2.89 -18.06 6.92
C ASP A 112 -3.10 -19.01 8.11
N PHE A 113 -3.77 -20.14 7.86
CA PHE A 113 -4.03 -21.16 8.88
C PHE A 113 -2.79 -21.96 9.27
N ASP A 114 -1.79 -22.03 8.38
CA ASP A 114 -0.60 -22.85 8.54
C ASP A 114 0.62 -22.06 9.02
N CYS A 115 0.40 -20.81 9.41
CA CYS A 115 1.52 -19.97 9.76
C CYS A 115 2.21 -20.45 11.04
N LYS A 116 3.44 -20.93 10.88
CA LYS A 116 4.36 -21.24 11.97
C LYS A 116 4.96 -19.94 12.52
#